data_AF-M7C7T5-F1
#
_entry.id   AF-M7C7T5-F1
#
_cell.length_a   1.000
_cell.length_b   1.000
_cell.length_c   1.000
_cell.angle_alpha   90.00
_cell.angle_beta   90.00
_cell.angle_gamma   90.00
#
_symmetry.space_group_name_H-M   'P 1'
#
loop_
_entity.id
_entity.type
_entity.pdbx_description
1 polymer ?
#
loop_
_entity_poly.entity_id
_entity_poly.type
_entity_poly.pdbx_seq_one_letter_code
_entity_poly.pdbx_strand_id
1 'polypeptide(L)'
;MAHPGRRGYDNREIVLKYIHYKLSQRGYDWAANENRGPVSPNLSPPTAAGTSSDHAGPVSLPPEPPGSAAASNVPLGDGLRPAPQAVHLTLCQAGDEFSRRYHRDFAQMSGQLHLTPFTARGRFVAVVEELFRDGVNWGRIVAFFEFGGVMCVESVNREMSPLVDSIAVWMTEYLNRHLHNWIQDNGGWVCVQYFFLFKLQ
;
A
#
# COMPACT_ATOMS: atom_id res chain seq x y z
N MET A 1 30.24 -18.81 5.18
CA MET A 1 28.87 -19.17 4.76
C MET A 1 28.07 -17.88 4.65
N ALA A 2 27.77 -17.44 3.43
CA ALA A 2 26.97 -16.23 3.20
C ALA A 2 25.49 -16.59 3.37
N HIS A 3 24.81 -15.96 4.33
CA HIS A 3 23.36 -16.07 4.45
C HIS A 3 22.73 -15.41 3.21
N PRO A 4 21.91 -16.12 2.41
CA PRO A 4 21.21 -15.48 1.30
C PRO A 4 20.32 -14.39 1.89
N GLY A 5 20.54 -13.15 1.45
CA GLY A 5 20.11 -11.94 2.14
C GLY A 5 18.66 -11.98 2.62
N ARG A 6 18.45 -11.54 3.86
CA ARG A 6 17.15 -11.07 4.37
C ARG A 6 16.64 -9.98 3.43
N ARG A 7 15.84 -10.36 2.43
CA ARG A 7 15.27 -9.41 1.46
C ARG A 7 14.06 -8.76 2.13
N GLY A 8 14.27 -7.60 2.76
CA GLY A 8 13.20 -6.75 3.24
C GLY A 8 12.42 -6.15 2.07
N TYR A 9 11.08 -6.24 2.13
CA TYR A 9 10.20 -5.47 1.25
C TYR A 9 9.86 -4.15 1.93
N ASP A 10 9.54 -3.14 1.14
CA ASP A 10 9.07 -1.88 1.68
C ASP A 10 7.67 -2.04 2.30
N ASN A 11 7.61 -2.00 3.64
CA ASN A 11 6.36 -2.07 4.38
C ASN A 11 5.41 -0.92 4.01
N ARG A 12 5.96 0.24 3.62
CA ARG A 12 5.17 1.39 3.24
C ARG A 12 4.38 1.13 1.97
N GLU A 13 5.03 0.59 0.94
CA GLU A 13 4.38 0.18 -0.30
C GLU A 13 3.23 -0.83 -0.04
N ILE A 14 3.45 -1.82 0.84
CA ILE A 14 2.44 -2.81 1.22
C ILE A 14 1.22 -2.14 1.84
N VAL A 15 1.43 -1.22 2.78
CA VAL A 15 0.37 -0.44 3.42
C VAL A 15 -0.40 0.40 2.40
N LEU A 16 0.30 1.16 1.55
CA LEU A 16 -0.33 2.05 0.58
C LEU A 16 -1.22 1.28 -0.41
N LYS A 17 -0.71 0.19 -0.98
CA LYS A 17 -1.48 -0.64 -1.92
C LYS A 17 -2.70 -1.27 -1.25
N TYR A 18 -2.58 -1.69 0.00
CA TYR A 18 -3.69 -2.27 0.73
C TYR A 18 -4.77 -1.22 1.08
N ILE A 19 -4.38 -0.01 1.50
CA ILE A 19 -5.32 1.08 1.76
C ILE A 19 -6.04 1.48 0.48
N HIS A 20 -5.30 1.65 -0.63
CA HIS A 20 -5.87 1.93 -1.94
C HIS A 20 -6.90 0.85 -2.33
N TYR A 21 -6.55 -0.43 -2.16
CA TYR A 21 -7.47 -1.54 -2.40
C TYR A 21 -8.77 -1.39 -1.57
N LYS A 22 -8.67 -1.21 -0.26
CA LYS A 22 -9.84 -1.09 0.62
C LYS A 22 -10.73 0.11 0.31
N LEU A 23 -10.14 1.24 -0.05
CA LEU A 23 -10.91 2.43 -0.45
C LEU A 23 -11.57 2.23 -1.82
N SER A 24 -10.88 1.60 -2.78
CA SER A 24 -11.44 1.30 -4.11
C SER A 24 -12.64 0.34 -4.05
N GLN A 25 -12.65 -0.62 -3.10
CA GLN A 25 -13.80 -1.49 -2.86
C GLN A 25 -15.07 -0.72 -2.45
N ARG A 26 -14.91 0.49 -1.89
CA ARG A 26 -16.01 1.39 -1.49
C ARG A 26 -16.32 2.46 -2.54
N GLY A 27 -15.65 2.42 -3.70
CA GLY A 27 -15.81 3.40 -4.77
C GLY A 27 -15.00 4.69 -4.59
N TYR A 28 -14.04 4.72 -3.66
CA TYR A 28 -13.16 5.86 -3.45
C TYR A 28 -11.85 5.69 -4.21
N ASP A 29 -11.48 6.71 -4.99
CA ASP A 29 -10.19 6.80 -5.66
C ASP A 29 -9.22 7.63 -4.80
N TRP A 30 -8.41 6.95 -3.99
CA TRP A 30 -7.43 7.58 -3.12
C TRP A 30 -6.03 7.48 -3.72
N ALA A 31 -5.46 8.63 -4.06
CA ALA A 31 -4.05 8.75 -4.40
C ALA A 31 -3.26 9.22 -3.17
N ALA A 32 -2.36 8.38 -2.66
CA ALA A 32 -1.43 8.76 -1.60
C ALA A 32 -0.70 10.06 -1.97
N ASN A 33 -0.57 10.98 -1.01
CA ASN A 33 -0.15 12.35 -1.26
C ASN A 33 1.26 12.52 -1.88
N GLU A 34 2.04 11.46 -2.03
CA GLU A 34 3.32 11.50 -2.77
C GLU A 34 3.15 11.64 -4.29
N ASN A 35 1.99 11.26 -4.83
CA ASN A 35 1.72 11.36 -6.27
C ASN A 35 1.00 12.68 -6.65
N ARG A 36 0.61 13.49 -5.66
CA ARG A 36 0.10 14.84 -5.90
C ARG A 36 1.30 15.77 -5.98
N GLY A 37 1.89 15.86 -7.18
CA GLY A 37 2.87 16.89 -7.49
C GLY A 37 2.35 18.28 -7.06
N PRO A 38 3.24 19.24 -6.74
CA PRO A 38 2.83 20.56 -6.28
C PRO A 38 1.83 21.14 -7.28
N VAL A 39 0.61 21.42 -6.80
CA VAL A 39 -0.49 21.95 -7.61
C VAL A 39 -0.03 23.30 -8.15
N SER A 40 0.40 23.34 -9.40
CA SER A 40 0.70 24.59 -10.11
C SER A 40 -0.62 25.24 -10.49
N PRO A 41 -0.97 26.43 -9.96
CA PRO A 41 -2.17 27.12 -10.37
C PRO A 41 -1.82 27.88 -11.64
N ASN A 42 -2.08 27.30 -12.81
CA ASN A 42 -2.10 28.10 -14.02
C ASN A 42 -3.30 27.77 -14.89
N LEU A 43 -4.28 28.69 -14.83
CA LEU A 43 -5.39 28.83 -15.73
C LEU A 43 -4.86 29.17 -17.14
N SER A 44 -5.28 28.41 -18.16
CA SER A 44 -5.50 28.95 -19.52
C SER A 44 -6.37 27.99 -20.35
N PRO A 45 -7.33 28.51 -21.15
CA PRO A 45 -8.29 27.70 -21.90
C PRO A 45 -7.73 27.21 -23.25
N PRO A 46 -8.27 26.12 -23.84
CA PRO A 46 -7.87 25.72 -25.19
C PRO A 46 -8.61 26.55 -26.25
N THR A 47 -7.85 27.38 -26.96
CA THR A 47 -8.19 27.89 -28.30
C THR A 47 -8.21 26.74 -29.30
N ALA A 48 -9.34 26.54 -29.97
CA ALA A 48 -9.48 25.60 -31.08
C ALA A 48 -9.01 26.25 -32.40
N ALA A 49 -8.02 25.65 -33.05
CA ALA A 49 -7.70 25.79 -34.47
C ALA A 49 -7.13 24.41 -34.88
N GLY A 50 -7.77 23.64 -35.76
CA GLY A 50 -7.82 23.89 -37.19
C GLY A 50 -6.87 22.91 -37.87
N THR A 51 -7.37 21.71 -38.18
CA THR A 51 -6.68 20.64 -38.92
C THR A 51 -6.67 20.90 -40.42
N SER A 52 -5.57 20.51 -41.10
CA SER A 52 -5.44 20.08 -42.52
C SER A 52 -4.01 20.40 -43.02
N SER A 53 -3.36 19.73 -43.97
CA SER A 53 -3.22 18.34 -44.43
C SER A 53 -2.11 18.38 -45.51
N ASP A 54 -1.32 17.30 -45.63
CA ASP A 54 -0.58 16.80 -46.82
C ASP A 54 0.57 17.61 -47.47
N HIS A 55 1.75 16.97 -47.66
CA HIS A 55 2.11 16.23 -48.89
C HIS A 55 3.48 15.50 -48.82
N ALA A 56 3.62 14.44 -49.64
CA ALA A 56 4.78 13.64 -50.14
C ALA A 56 6.24 14.18 -49.98
N GLY A 57 7.33 13.39 -49.92
CA GLY A 57 7.67 12.01 -50.34
C GLY A 57 9.16 11.70 -50.00
N PRO A 58 9.78 10.62 -50.53
CA PRO A 58 10.62 9.67 -49.76
C PRO A 58 12.13 9.71 -50.04
N VAL A 59 13.02 9.32 -49.09
CA VAL A 59 14.40 8.83 -49.37
C VAL A 59 14.95 7.90 -48.27
N SER A 60 15.31 6.68 -48.71
CA SER A 60 16.32 5.66 -48.33
C SER A 60 17.08 5.62 -46.98
N LEU A 61 17.21 4.39 -46.44
CA LEU A 61 18.13 3.90 -45.39
C LEU A 61 19.59 3.72 -45.89
N PRO A 62 20.58 3.59 -44.96
CA PRO A 62 21.27 2.30 -44.80
C PRO A 62 21.56 1.88 -43.33
N PRO A 63 21.95 0.61 -43.08
CA PRO A 63 22.16 0.02 -41.74
C PRO A 63 23.65 -0.15 -41.34
N GLU A 64 24.01 -0.18 -40.04
CA GLU A 64 25.03 -1.08 -39.42
C GLU A 64 25.31 -0.80 -37.89
N PRO A 65 26.01 -1.66 -37.08
CA PRO A 65 25.35 -2.68 -36.24
C PRO A 65 25.92 -2.72 -34.77
N PRO A 66 26.04 -3.85 -34.02
CA PRO A 66 25.82 -3.89 -32.56
C PRO A 66 27.10 -3.78 -31.72
N GLY A 67 27.06 -3.01 -30.63
CA GLY A 67 28.19 -2.84 -29.70
C GLY A 67 27.73 -2.98 -28.25
N SER A 68 28.25 -4.01 -27.59
CA SER A 68 27.89 -4.47 -26.26
C SER A 68 28.43 -3.58 -25.13
N ALA A 69 27.75 -3.71 -23.99
CA ALA A 69 28.26 -3.65 -22.62
C ALA A 69 28.40 -2.30 -21.90
N ALA A 70 27.65 -2.25 -20.78
CA ALA A 70 28.06 -1.80 -19.45
C ALA A 70 28.39 -0.31 -19.29
N ALA A 71 27.61 0.45 -18.54
CA ALA A 71 27.77 0.66 -17.08
C ALA A 71 27.77 2.20 -16.93
N SER A 72 27.16 2.88 -15.97
CA SER A 72 26.46 2.54 -14.74
C SER A 72 25.75 3.82 -14.27
N ASN A 73 25.04 3.69 -13.16
CA ASN A 73 24.67 4.75 -12.21
C ASN A 73 23.20 5.18 -12.28
N VAL A 74 22.33 4.30 -11.79
CA VAL A 74 21.15 4.73 -11.04
C VAL A 74 21.44 4.46 -9.56
N PRO A 75 21.17 5.41 -8.65
CA PRO A 75 21.84 5.50 -7.36
C PRO A 75 21.40 4.39 -6.40
N LEU A 76 22.29 4.02 -5.48
CA LEU A 76 21.94 3.35 -4.22
C LEU A 76 20.87 4.20 -3.48
N GLY A 77 19.60 3.97 -3.81
CA GLY A 77 18.49 4.20 -2.91
C GLY A 77 18.38 2.97 -2.01
N ASP A 78 18.13 3.20 -0.73
CA ASP A 78 18.02 2.21 0.33
C ASP A 78 17.44 0.87 -0.15
N GLY A 79 18.12 -0.24 0.12
CA GLY A 79 17.99 -1.53 -0.59
C GLY A 79 16.68 -2.32 -0.42
N LEU A 80 15.56 -1.65 -0.20
CA LEU A 80 14.22 -2.22 -0.11
C LEU A 80 13.65 -2.45 -1.51
N ARG A 81 13.19 -3.68 -1.76
CA ARG A 81 12.59 -4.07 -3.04
C ARG A 81 11.08 -3.91 -2.98
N PRO A 82 10.43 -3.61 -4.13
CA PRO A 82 8.99 -3.67 -4.21
C PRO A 82 8.47 -5.05 -3.82
N ALA A 83 7.39 -5.10 -3.05
CA ALA A 83 6.77 -6.37 -2.66
C ALA A 83 6.17 -7.08 -3.88
N PRO A 84 6.32 -8.41 -4.01
CA PRO A 84 5.71 -9.17 -5.10
C PRO A 84 4.19 -8.98 -5.12
N GLN A 85 3.59 -8.93 -6.31
CA GLN A 85 2.14 -8.74 -6.45
C GLN A 85 1.32 -9.77 -5.66
N ALA A 86 1.81 -11.01 -5.61
CA ALA A 86 1.17 -12.07 -4.86
C ALA A 86 1.11 -11.80 -3.33
N VAL A 87 2.05 -11.05 -2.75
CA VAL A 87 1.96 -10.63 -1.33
C VAL A 87 0.75 -9.74 -1.11
N HIS A 88 0.58 -8.72 -1.95
CA HIS A 88 -0.56 -7.81 -1.87
C HIS A 88 -1.88 -8.57 -2.09
N LEU A 89 -1.94 -9.42 -3.12
CA LEU A 89 -3.15 -10.20 -3.41
C LEU A 89 -3.56 -11.11 -2.25
N THR A 90 -2.61 -11.86 -1.67
CA THR A 90 -2.92 -12.73 -0.53
C THR A 90 -3.31 -11.93 0.70
N LEU A 91 -2.65 -10.80 0.98
CA LEU A 91 -3.04 -9.96 2.11
C LEU A 91 -4.45 -9.39 1.92
N CYS A 92 -4.80 -8.98 0.70
CA CYS A 92 -6.16 -8.53 0.36
C CYS A 92 -7.18 -9.66 0.52
N GLN A 93 -6.91 -10.86 -0.01
CA GLN A 93 -7.80 -12.02 0.13
C GLN A 93 -7.98 -12.44 1.60
N ALA A 94 -6.89 -12.46 2.36
CA ALA A 94 -6.92 -12.77 3.79
C ALA A 94 -7.71 -11.74 4.57
N GLY A 95 -7.51 -10.47 4.23
CA GLY A 95 -8.27 -9.37 4.76
C GLY A 95 -9.77 -9.52 4.47
N ASP A 96 -10.16 -9.75 3.23
CA ASP A 96 -11.57 -9.88 2.86
C ASP A 96 -12.25 -11.06 3.56
N GLU A 97 -11.55 -12.19 3.69
CA GLU A 97 -12.05 -13.33 4.46
C GLU A 97 -12.18 -13.01 5.96
N PHE A 98 -11.20 -12.29 6.53
CA PHE A 98 -11.26 -11.80 7.90
C PHE A 98 -12.46 -10.86 8.10
N SER A 99 -12.60 -9.86 7.22
CA SER A 99 -13.72 -8.92 7.19
C SER A 99 -15.07 -9.64 7.10
N ARG A 100 -15.18 -10.68 6.27
CA ARG A 100 -16.40 -11.48 6.13
C ARG A 100 -16.75 -12.25 7.41
N ARG A 101 -15.75 -12.86 8.06
CA ARG A 101 -15.94 -13.63 9.30
C ARG A 101 -16.30 -12.76 10.50
N TYR A 102 -15.67 -11.59 10.62
CA TYR A 102 -15.83 -10.68 11.76
C TYR A 102 -16.70 -9.46 11.45
N HIS A 103 -17.50 -9.50 10.37
CA HIS A 103 -18.24 -8.35 9.86
C HIS A 103 -19.13 -7.69 10.93
N ARG A 104 -19.82 -8.48 11.76
CA ARG A 104 -20.69 -7.97 12.82
C ARG A 104 -19.91 -7.22 13.90
N ASP A 105 -18.77 -7.75 14.30
CA ASP A 105 -17.91 -7.15 15.33
C ASP A 105 -17.28 -5.85 14.83
N PHE A 106 -16.84 -5.82 13.57
CA PHE A 106 -16.33 -4.61 12.93
C PHE A 106 -17.41 -3.55 12.72
N ALA A 107 -18.62 -3.93 12.32
CA ALA A 107 -19.73 -2.98 12.19
C ALA A 107 -20.03 -2.33 13.55
N GLN A 108 -20.07 -3.11 14.62
CA GLN A 108 -20.24 -2.61 15.98
C GLN A 108 -19.08 -1.71 16.43
N MET A 109 -17.82 -2.11 16.18
CA MET A 109 -16.64 -1.30 16.49
C MET A 109 -16.61 0.01 15.70
N SER A 110 -16.97 -0.01 14.41
CA SER A 110 -17.03 1.18 13.56
C SER A 110 -18.10 2.18 14.03
N GLY A 111 -19.24 1.70 14.50
CA GLY A 111 -20.29 2.54 15.09
C GLY A 111 -19.88 3.18 16.42
N GLN A 112 -18.96 2.56 17.18
CA GLN A 112 -18.42 3.05 18.45
C GLN A 112 -17.12 3.84 18.31
N LEU A 113 -16.48 3.80 17.13
CA LEU A 113 -15.31 4.60 16.81
C LEU A 113 -15.74 6.07 16.74
N HIS A 114 -15.64 6.77 17.87
CA HIS A 114 -15.64 8.23 17.94
C HIS A 114 -14.33 8.75 17.32
N LEU A 115 -14.23 8.57 16.01
CA LEU A 115 -13.09 8.97 15.21
C LEU A 115 -13.19 10.47 14.96
N THR A 116 -12.22 11.20 15.51
CA THR A 116 -11.97 12.61 15.22
C THR A 116 -10.49 12.74 14.88
N PRO A 117 -10.05 13.80 14.19
CA PRO A 117 -8.63 13.98 13.87
C PRO A 117 -7.75 13.98 15.13
N PHE A 118 -8.28 14.47 16.26
CA PHE A 118 -7.57 14.52 17.53
C PHE A 118 -7.47 13.15 18.22
N THR A 119 -8.55 12.36 18.19
CA THR A 119 -8.62 11.07 18.91
C THR A 119 -8.09 9.88 18.08
N ALA A 120 -8.02 10.01 16.76
CA ALA A 120 -7.71 8.92 15.84
C ALA A 120 -6.37 8.22 16.15
N ARG A 121 -5.30 8.99 16.38
CA ARG A 121 -3.98 8.41 16.70
C ARG A 121 -4.01 7.62 18.00
N GLY A 122 -4.61 8.18 19.05
CA GLY A 122 -4.71 7.51 20.35
C GLY A 122 -5.50 6.20 20.26
N ARG A 123 -6.60 6.21 19.50
CA ARG A 123 -7.40 5.00 19.24
C ARG A 123 -6.63 3.96 18.46
N PHE A 124 -5.89 4.38 17.42
CA PHE A 124 -5.04 3.48 16.64
C PHE A 124 -4.04 2.76 17.55
N VAL A 125 -3.27 3.52 18.33
CA VAL A 125 -2.26 2.95 19.23
C VAL A 125 -2.90 2.00 20.24
N ALA A 126 -3.98 2.42 20.91
CA ALA A 126 -4.64 1.61 21.93
C ALA A 126 -5.12 0.24 21.40
N VAL A 127 -5.73 0.21 20.22
CA VAL A 127 -6.22 -1.04 19.62
C VAL A 127 -5.06 -1.93 19.16
N VAL A 128 -4.03 -1.34 18.57
CA VAL A 128 -2.89 -2.10 18.03
C VAL A 128 -2.04 -2.70 19.15
N GLU A 129 -1.81 -1.98 20.24
CA GLU A 129 -1.14 -2.52 21.42
C GLU A 129 -1.93 -3.68 22.05
N GLU A 130 -3.26 -3.57 22.10
CA GLU A 130 -4.12 -4.67 22.56
C GLU A 130 -4.00 -5.89 21.64
N LEU A 131 -4.07 -5.67 20.33
CA LEU A 131 -4.04 -6.70 19.31
C LEU A 131 -2.78 -7.58 19.40
N PHE A 132 -1.64 -6.98 19.76
CA PHE A 132 -0.35 -7.66 19.82
C PHE A 132 0.13 -7.96 21.24
N ARG A 133 -0.68 -7.70 22.28
CA ARG A 133 -0.30 -7.90 23.69
C ARG A 133 0.25 -9.30 23.97
N ASP A 134 -0.41 -10.36 23.49
CA ASP A 134 0.01 -11.75 23.74
C ASP A 134 0.96 -12.31 22.66
N GLY A 135 1.51 -11.44 21.81
CA GLY A 135 2.45 -11.81 20.76
C GLY A 135 1.92 -11.64 19.33
N VAL A 136 2.79 -11.93 18.38
CA VAL A 136 2.58 -11.68 16.94
C VAL A 136 2.34 -12.99 16.21
N ASN A 137 1.36 -13.00 15.31
CA ASN A 137 1.15 -14.05 14.33
C ASN A 137 0.54 -13.46 13.05
N TRP A 138 0.58 -14.21 11.95
CA TRP A 138 0.07 -13.74 10.65
C TRP A 138 -1.41 -13.36 10.68
N GLY A 139 -2.25 -14.06 11.45
CA GLY A 139 -3.67 -13.70 11.62
C GLY A 139 -3.86 -12.34 12.29
N ARG A 140 -3.07 -12.03 13.33
CA ARG A 140 -3.08 -10.71 13.99
C ARG A 140 -2.52 -9.62 13.07
N ILE A 141 -1.53 -9.93 12.24
CA ILE A 141 -1.04 -8.99 11.21
C ILE A 141 -2.15 -8.68 10.19
N VAL A 142 -2.89 -9.69 9.71
CA VAL A 142 -4.05 -9.46 8.82
C VAL A 142 -5.10 -8.59 9.52
N ALA A 143 -5.42 -8.87 10.78
CA ALA A 143 -6.35 -8.07 11.57
C ALA A 143 -5.91 -6.60 11.73
N PHE A 144 -4.60 -6.36 11.87
CA PHE A 144 -4.03 -5.03 11.91
C PHE A 144 -4.26 -4.25 10.60
N PHE A 145 -4.07 -4.91 9.45
CA PHE A 145 -4.37 -4.30 8.15
C PHE A 145 -5.86 -3.99 8.00
N GLU A 146 -6.73 -4.94 8.38
CA GLU A 146 -8.18 -4.74 8.36
C GLU A 146 -8.61 -3.57 9.23
N PHE A 147 -8.10 -3.49 10.47
CA PHE A 147 -8.39 -2.37 11.36
C PHE A 147 -7.97 -1.01 10.78
N GLY A 148 -6.76 -0.92 10.22
CA GLY A 148 -6.31 0.29 9.53
C GLY A 148 -7.18 0.66 8.33
N GLY A 149 -7.60 -0.34 7.54
CA GLY A 149 -8.53 -0.17 6.43
C GLY A 149 -9.90 0.36 6.87
N VAL A 150 -10.46 -0.17 7.96
CA VAL A 150 -11.71 0.32 8.55
C VAL A 150 -11.58 1.77 8.98
N MET A 151 -10.48 2.14 9.65
CA MET A 151 -10.23 3.54 10.01
C MET A 151 -10.15 4.46 8.79
N CYS A 152 -9.54 4.01 7.69
CA CYS A 152 -9.46 4.79 6.45
C CYS A 152 -10.84 5.00 5.83
N VAL A 153 -11.64 3.94 5.71
CA VAL A 153 -13.00 4.01 5.18
C VAL A 153 -13.87 4.95 6.02
N GLU A 154 -13.81 4.83 7.35
CA GLU A 154 -14.54 5.71 8.26
C GLU A 154 -14.07 7.17 8.19
N SER A 155 -12.78 7.41 7.94
CA SER A 155 -12.26 8.75 7.74
C SER A 155 -12.88 9.40 6.50
N VAL A 156 -12.95 8.68 5.39
CA VAL A 156 -13.55 9.20 4.14
C VAL A 156 -15.06 9.39 4.28
N ASN A 157 -15.77 8.44 4.90
CA ASN A 157 -17.22 8.54 5.14
C ASN A 157 -17.61 9.76 5.98
N ARG A 158 -16.68 10.30 6.77
CA ARG A 158 -16.87 11.47 7.65
C ARG A 158 -16.20 12.73 7.12
N GLU A 159 -15.84 12.75 5.84
CA GLU A 159 -15.19 13.89 5.16
C GLU A 159 -13.83 14.28 5.78
N MET A 160 -13.16 13.34 6.44
CA MET A 160 -11.84 13.51 7.05
C MET A 160 -10.73 12.83 6.21
N SER A 161 -10.84 12.88 4.87
CA SER A 161 -9.91 12.21 3.96
C SER A 161 -8.40 12.46 4.22
N PRO A 162 -7.93 13.65 4.69
CA PRO A 162 -6.52 13.84 5.06
C PRO A 162 -6.02 12.91 6.18
N LEU A 163 -6.92 12.32 6.97
CA LEU A 163 -6.57 11.37 8.01
C LEU A 163 -6.07 10.04 7.44
N VAL A 164 -6.45 9.69 6.19
CA VAL A 164 -6.01 8.46 5.52
C VAL A 164 -4.49 8.43 5.36
N ASP A 165 -3.87 9.53 4.93
CA ASP A 165 -2.40 9.63 4.82
C ASP A 165 -1.73 9.46 6.20
N SER A 166 -2.33 10.02 7.25
CA SER A 166 -1.82 9.88 8.62
C SER A 166 -1.91 8.43 9.11
N ILE A 167 -3.01 7.73 8.83
CA ILE A 167 -3.18 6.31 9.17
C ILE A 167 -2.15 5.46 8.44
N ALA A 168 -1.91 5.71 7.14
CA ALA A 168 -0.88 5.00 6.36
C ALA A 168 0.52 5.14 6.99
N VAL A 169 0.86 6.35 7.45
CA VAL A 169 2.10 6.62 8.17
C VAL A 169 2.16 5.82 9.48
N TRP A 170 1.11 5.85 10.30
CA TRP A 170 1.10 5.12 11.58
C TRP A 170 1.22 3.61 11.39
N MET A 171 0.54 3.06 10.38
CA MET A 171 0.64 1.64 10.06
C MET A 171 2.06 1.24 9.64
N THR A 172 2.68 2.06 8.79
CA THR A 172 4.04 1.84 8.30
C THR A 172 5.06 1.93 9.43
N GLU A 173 4.96 2.95 10.28
CA GLU A 173 5.81 3.11 11.46
C GLU A 173 5.68 1.91 12.40
N TYR A 174 4.46 1.44 12.65
CA TYR A 174 4.24 0.29 13.53
C TYR A 174 4.83 -0.99 12.95
N LEU A 175 4.63 -1.24 11.65
CA LEU A 175 5.24 -2.38 10.96
C LEU A 175 6.77 -2.35 11.05
N ASN A 176 7.38 -1.18 10.79
CA ASN A 176 8.83 -1.03 10.81
C ASN A 176 9.42 -1.21 12.21
N ARG A 177 8.79 -0.65 13.23
CA ARG A 177 9.33 -0.64 14.60
C ARG A 177 9.05 -1.94 15.36
N HIS A 178 7.85 -2.50 15.23
CA HIS A 178 7.38 -3.56 16.11
C HIS A 178 7.25 -4.92 15.42
N LEU A 179 6.91 -4.94 14.12
CA LEU A 179 6.58 -6.19 13.42
C LEU A 179 7.69 -6.66 12.47
N HIS A 180 8.60 -5.78 12.05
CA HIS A 180 9.60 -6.05 11.02
C HIS A 180 10.47 -7.27 11.36
N ASN A 181 11.03 -7.31 12.58
CA ASN A 181 11.90 -8.41 12.99
C ASN A 181 11.14 -9.74 13.02
N TRP A 182 9.95 -9.75 13.60
CA TRP A 182 9.11 -10.95 13.64
C TRP A 182 8.78 -11.44 12.23
N ILE A 183 8.39 -10.53 11.33
CA ILE A 183 8.10 -10.85 9.92
C ILE A 183 9.32 -11.49 9.27
N GLN A 184 10.52 -10.92 9.43
CA GLN A 184 11.75 -11.48 8.86
C GLN A 184 12.10 -12.85 9.44
N ASP A 185 11.97 -13.02 10.75
CA ASP A 185 12.27 -14.28 11.45
C ASP A 185 11.26 -15.39 11.10
N ASN A 186 10.07 -15.01 10.62
CA ASN A 186 9.01 -15.94 10.18
C ASN A 186 8.92 -16.04 8.65
N GLY A 187 10.05 -15.86 7.95
CA GLY A 187 10.18 -16.10 6.50
C GLY A 187 9.73 -14.95 5.60
N GLY A 188 9.53 -13.76 6.17
CA GLY A 188 9.17 -12.55 5.46
C GLY A 188 7.74 -12.55 4.93
N TRP A 189 7.39 -11.51 4.17
CA TRP A 189 6.03 -11.36 3.63
C TRP A 189 5.61 -12.47 2.66
N VAL A 190 6.55 -13.20 2.05
CA VAL A 190 6.20 -14.36 1.20
C VAL A 190 5.55 -15.49 2.01
N CYS A 191 5.81 -15.57 3.32
CA CYS A 191 5.18 -16.57 4.19
C CYS A 191 3.69 -16.33 4.44
N VAL A 192 3.18 -15.11 4.22
CA VAL A 192 1.73 -14.85 4.33
C VAL A 192 0.93 -15.70 3.33
N GLN A 193 1.48 -15.96 2.14
CA GLN A 193 0.87 -16.82 1.11
C GLN A 193 0.68 -18.23 1.63
N TYR A 194 1.74 -18.82 2.18
CA TYR A 194 1.69 -20.18 2.69
C TYR A 194 0.78 -20.28 3.92
N PHE A 195 0.82 -19.30 4.82
CA PHE A 195 -0.09 -19.29 5.96
C PHE A 195 -1.56 -19.25 5.51
N PHE A 196 -1.90 -18.33 4.61
CA PHE A 196 -3.28 -18.16 4.16
C PHE A 196 -3.79 -19.37 3.37
N LEU A 197 -2.97 -19.94 2.49
CA LEU A 197 -3.34 -21.10 1.68
C LEU A 197 -3.49 -22.39 2.50
N PHE A 198 -2.71 -22.58 3.57
CA PHE A 198 -2.66 -23.86 4.30
C PHE A 198 -3.36 -23.87 5.67
N LYS A 199 -3.71 -22.72 6.27
CA LYS A 199 -4.28 -22.66 7.64
C LYS A 199 -5.66 -22.02 7.77
N LEU A 200 -6.30 -21.62 6.68
CA LEU A 200 -7.64 -21.00 6.69
C LEU A 200 -8.74 -21.76 5.92
N GLN A 201 -8.42 -22.93 5.35
CA GLN A 201 -9.41 -23.97 4.99
C GLN A 201 -9.71 -24.86 6.20
#